data_AF-A0A3N5JRN2-F1
#
_entry.id   AF-A0A3N5JRN2-F1
#
_cell.length_a   1.000
_cell.length_b   1.000
_cell.length_c   1.000
_cell.angle_alpha   90.00
_cell.angle_beta   90.00
_cell.angle_gamma   90.00
#
_symmetry.space_group_name_H-M   'P 1'
#
loop_
_entity.id
_entity.type
_entity.pdbx_description
1 polymer ?
#
loop_
_entity_poly.entity_id
_entity_poly.type
_entity_poly.pdbx_seq_one_letter_code
_entity_poly.pdbx_strand_id
1 'polypeptide(L)'
;HPNDILNQGHINYMIRTAVDQGIPPVSAIRMATLNPAEYFCQRRLGAVAPGRIADLVVFDDFRSMTVHQVYKNGQLVAQDGRALYQEKLRPKVTVRSSMNIRWLEGDEFVIPAQGEFARVIEVVPDQIVTNEKIMAVKRKNGLVESDVDRDILKLFVIERHRASGNVGRGLIHGFGLKQGAIATSIAHDSHNIIVVGTNDRDIFKAVTTINKMGGGIAVVVNEQVLEKLELPIAGLMSDQTLEVVSAKMDDLIAAAHSLGVTLDDPIMTLSFMALPVIPQLKLTDLGLVNVEKFQHIDLFVQ
;
A
#
# COMPACT_ATOMS: atom_id res chain seq x y z
N HIS A 1 4.57 6.28 -3.77
CA HIS A 1 4.03 6.72 -2.47
C HIS A 1 3.72 8.23 -2.50
N PRO A 2 2.80 8.79 -1.69
CA PRO A 2 2.55 10.24 -1.64
C PRO A 2 3.82 11.07 -1.42
N ASN A 3 4.71 10.62 -0.52
CA ASN A 3 5.98 11.26 -0.24
C ASN A 3 6.90 11.35 -1.46
N ASP A 4 6.98 10.29 -2.28
CA ASP A 4 7.83 10.30 -3.48
C ASP A 4 7.36 11.37 -4.46
N ILE A 5 6.04 11.46 -4.67
CA ILE A 5 5.45 12.45 -5.57
C ILE A 5 5.77 13.87 -5.10
N LEU A 6 5.65 14.12 -3.79
CA LEU A 6 5.89 15.44 -3.21
C LEU A 6 7.37 15.83 -3.24
N ASN A 7 8.26 14.91 -2.88
CA ASN A 7 9.69 15.20 -2.66
C ASN A 7 10.54 15.03 -3.92
N GLN A 8 10.21 14.05 -4.76
CA GLN A 8 11.01 13.67 -5.93
C GLN A 8 10.32 14.09 -7.23
N GLY A 9 9.00 13.90 -7.28
CA GLY A 9 8.18 14.11 -8.47
C GLY A 9 7.65 12.78 -9.02
N HIS A 10 7.27 12.79 -10.30
CA HIS A 10 6.67 11.64 -10.97
C HIS A 10 7.52 11.25 -12.19
N ILE A 11 6.98 11.33 -13.40
CA ILE A 11 7.71 11.03 -14.65
C ILE A 11 8.98 11.89 -14.78
N ASN A 12 8.95 13.15 -14.33
CA ASN A 12 10.12 14.04 -14.35
C ASN A 12 11.28 13.49 -13.50
N TYR A 13 10.99 12.87 -12.35
CA TYR A 13 12.00 12.20 -11.54
C TYR A 13 12.58 11.00 -12.28
N MET A 14 11.74 10.16 -12.89
CA MET A 14 12.19 8.99 -13.66
C MET A 14 13.11 9.38 -14.83
N ILE A 15 12.84 10.51 -15.52
CA ILE A 15 13.72 11.03 -16.57
C ILE A 15 15.09 11.42 -15.99
N ARG A 16 15.12 12.17 -14.88
CA ARG A 16 16.40 12.56 -14.24
C ARG A 16 17.19 11.34 -13.80
N THR A 17 16.55 10.38 -13.14
CA THR A 17 17.19 9.12 -12.73
C THR A 17 17.76 8.36 -13.92
N ALA A 18 17.04 8.28 -15.04
CA ALA A 18 17.55 7.65 -16.26
C ALA A 18 18.82 8.35 -16.79
N VAL A 19 18.83 9.68 -16.78
CA VAL A 19 20.01 10.47 -17.20
C VAL A 19 21.18 10.28 -16.25
N ASP A 20 20.95 10.31 -14.93
CA ASP A 20 21.97 10.08 -13.92
C ASP A 20 22.59 8.68 -14.01
N GLN A 21 21.82 7.70 -14.49
CA GLN A 21 22.29 6.33 -14.78
C GLN A 21 22.94 6.18 -16.17
N GLY A 22 23.17 7.30 -16.88
CA GLY A 22 23.96 7.33 -18.12
C GLY A 22 23.15 7.29 -19.42
N ILE A 23 21.81 7.34 -19.37
CA ILE A 23 21.00 7.41 -20.58
C ILE A 23 21.09 8.82 -21.19
N PRO A 24 21.35 8.96 -22.50
CA PRO A 24 21.39 10.28 -23.14
C PRO A 24 20.09 11.08 -22.91
N PRO A 25 20.15 12.37 -22.51
CA PRO A 25 18.96 13.14 -22.12
C PRO A 25 17.84 13.17 -23.16
N VAL A 26 18.18 13.32 -24.44
CA VAL A 26 17.19 13.29 -25.54
C VAL A 26 16.49 11.93 -25.63
N SER A 27 17.23 10.84 -25.41
CA SER A 27 16.64 9.49 -25.36
C SER A 27 15.71 9.33 -24.16
N ALA A 28 16.11 9.83 -22.98
CA ALA A 28 15.29 9.80 -21.77
C ALA A 28 13.98 10.57 -21.96
N ILE A 29 14.05 11.78 -22.51
CA ILE A 29 12.86 12.59 -22.85
C ILE A 29 11.98 11.85 -23.87
N ARG A 30 12.58 11.26 -24.91
CA ARG A 30 11.85 10.52 -25.94
C ARG A 30 11.08 9.32 -25.37
N MET A 31 11.68 8.60 -24.42
CA MET A 31 11.03 7.49 -23.71
C MET A 31 9.78 7.94 -22.94
N ALA A 32 9.76 9.18 -22.44
CA ALA A 32 8.63 9.73 -21.69
C ALA A 32 7.63 10.53 -22.56
N THR A 33 7.91 10.77 -23.84
CA THR A 33 7.11 11.65 -24.71
C THR A 33 6.69 10.98 -26.00
N LEU A 34 7.57 10.89 -26.99
CA LEU A 34 7.24 10.38 -28.33
C LEU A 34 6.91 8.89 -28.30
N ASN A 35 7.70 8.08 -27.59
CA ASN A 35 7.49 6.63 -27.52
C ASN A 35 6.09 6.25 -27.00
N PRO A 36 5.62 6.77 -25.83
CA PRO A 36 4.27 6.47 -25.37
C PRO A 36 3.20 7.07 -26.29
N ALA A 37 3.43 8.24 -26.89
CA ALA A 37 2.49 8.81 -27.85
C ALA A 37 2.32 7.93 -29.10
N GLU A 38 3.41 7.35 -29.63
CA GLU A 38 3.36 6.40 -30.74
C GLU A 38 2.70 5.09 -30.35
N TYR A 39 3.10 4.52 -29.20
CA TYR A 39 2.54 3.27 -28.68
C TYR A 39 1.02 3.35 -28.49
N PHE A 40 0.51 4.44 -27.89
CA PHE A 40 -0.92 4.65 -27.69
C PHE A 40 -1.63 5.33 -28.87
N CYS A 41 -0.98 5.43 -30.04
CA CYS A 41 -1.53 6.06 -31.25
C CYS A 41 -2.01 7.52 -31.07
N GLN A 42 -1.46 8.25 -30.10
CA GLN A 42 -1.73 9.67 -29.83
C GLN A 42 -0.88 10.57 -30.74
N ARG A 43 -1.13 10.50 -32.05
CA ARG A 43 -0.28 11.09 -33.11
C ARG A 43 -0.01 12.60 -33.01
N ARG A 44 -0.83 13.34 -32.25
CA ARG A 44 -0.69 14.79 -32.05
C ARG A 44 0.07 15.17 -30.78
N LEU A 45 0.48 14.20 -29.94
CA LEU A 45 1.21 14.42 -28.69
C LEU A 45 2.67 13.97 -28.79
N GLY A 46 3.48 14.25 -27.77
CA GLY A 46 4.79 13.63 -27.56
C GLY A 46 5.96 14.18 -28.39
N ALA A 47 5.75 15.19 -29.24
CA ALA A 47 6.84 15.88 -29.94
C ALA A 47 6.49 17.33 -30.27
N VAL A 48 7.52 18.17 -30.41
CA VAL A 48 7.40 19.57 -30.81
C VAL A 48 7.56 19.68 -32.33
N ALA A 49 6.44 19.82 -33.03
CA ALA A 49 6.41 19.97 -34.50
C ALA A 49 5.09 20.63 -34.96
N PRO A 50 5.07 21.27 -36.15
CA PRO A 50 3.83 21.78 -36.73
C PRO A 50 2.71 20.71 -36.80
N GLY A 51 1.49 21.11 -36.46
CA GLY A 51 0.31 20.22 -36.44
C GLY A 51 0.11 19.40 -35.16
N ARG A 52 1.11 19.36 -34.26
CA ARG A 52 1.00 18.73 -32.93
C ARG A 52 0.40 19.71 -31.90
N ILE A 53 -0.13 19.15 -30.81
CA ILE A 53 -0.65 19.93 -29.69
C ILE A 53 0.53 20.53 -28.93
N ALA A 54 0.41 21.81 -28.58
CA ALA A 54 1.41 22.54 -27.78
C ALA A 54 1.31 22.18 -26.29
N ASP A 55 1.57 20.90 -25.98
CA ASP A 55 1.85 20.42 -24.64
C ASP A 55 3.36 20.45 -24.45
N LEU A 56 3.86 21.49 -23.78
CA LEU A 56 5.29 21.82 -23.72
C LEU A 56 5.76 21.94 -22.27
N VAL A 57 7.02 21.58 -22.04
CA VAL A 57 7.71 21.81 -20.77
C VAL A 57 9.01 22.54 -21.09
N VAL A 58 9.24 23.66 -20.42
CA VAL A 58 10.46 24.45 -20.51
C VAL A 58 11.26 24.25 -19.23
N PHE A 59 12.53 23.89 -19.36
CA PHE A 59 13.44 23.62 -18.26
C PHE A 59 14.82 24.25 -18.52
N ASP A 60 15.64 24.37 -17.47
CA ASP A 60 16.96 25.02 -17.48
C ASP A 60 18.00 24.28 -18.33
N ASP A 61 18.24 23.00 -18.03
CA ASP A 61 19.26 22.18 -18.67
C ASP A 61 18.96 20.67 -18.57
N PHE A 62 19.74 19.86 -19.28
CA PHE A 62 19.56 18.41 -19.34
C PHE A 62 20.04 17.64 -18.10
N ARG A 63 20.63 18.32 -17.12
CA ARG A 63 21.14 17.72 -15.88
C ARG A 63 20.16 17.93 -14.73
N SER A 64 19.84 19.18 -14.38
CA SER A 64 18.86 19.48 -13.31
C SER A 64 17.42 19.29 -13.77
N MET A 65 17.13 19.60 -15.04
CA MET A 65 15.78 19.59 -15.61
C MET A 65 14.74 20.29 -14.72
N THR A 66 15.12 21.42 -14.14
CA THR A 66 14.24 22.26 -13.32
C THR A 66 13.19 22.86 -14.22
N VAL A 67 11.92 22.54 -13.97
CA VAL A 67 10.81 23.01 -14.81
C VAL A 67 10.46 24.46 -14.49
N HIS A 68 10.61 25.33 -15.48
CA HIS A 68 10.23 26.74 -15.39
C HIS A 68 8.81 27.00 -15.87
N GLN A 69 8.38 26.35 -16.96
CA GLN A 69 7.07 26.59 -17.55
C GLN A 69 6.46 25.29 -18.06
N VAL A 70 5.16 25.15 -17.86
CA VAL A 70 4.35 24.06 -18.42
C VAL A 70 3.22 24.66 -19.23
N TYR A 71 3.12 24.23 -20.48
CA TYR A 71 2.03 24.59 -21.39
C TYR A 71 1.14 23.39 -21.64
N LYS A 72 -0.17 23.61 -21.62
CA LYS A 72 -1.19 22.62 -22.00
C LYS A 72 -2.05 23.23 -23.11
N ASN A 73 -2.15 22.55 -24.26
CA ASN A 73 -2.86 23.06 -25.43
C ASN A 73 -2.46 24.50 -25.81
N GLY A 74 -1.18 24.86 -25.64
CA GLY A 74 -0.65 26.20 -25.94
C GLY A 74 -0.90 27.26 -24.86
N GLN A 75 -1.56 26.93 -23.76
CA GLN A 75 -1.79 27.83 -22.63
C GLN A 75 -0.77 27.57 -21.52
N LEU A 76 -0.15 28.62 -20.98
CA LEU A 76 0.72 28.51 -19.81
C LEU A 76 -0.12 28.13 -18.59
N VAL A 77 0.11 26.94 -18.03
CA VAL A 77 -0.68 26.38 -16.92
C VAL A 77 0.11 26.23 -15.63
N ALA A 78 1.44 26.25 -15.68
CA ALA A 78 2.28 26.30 -14.48
C ALA A 78 3.55 27.09 -14.77
N GLN A 79 4.05 27.80 -13.75
CA GLN A 79 5.30 28.53 -13.81
C GLN A 79 6.04 28.44 -12.46
N ASP A 80 7.34 28.16 -12.51
CA ASP A 80 8.24 28.11 -11.35
C ASP A 80 7.65 27.29 -10.18
N GLY A 81 7.19 26.07 -10.50
CA GLY A 81 6.61 25.12 -9.53
C GLY A 81 5.17 25.44 -9.08
N ARG A 82 4.55 26.51 -9.58
CA ARG A 82 3.19 26.93 -9.18
C ARG A 82 2.19 26.70 -10.31
N ALA A 83 1.06 26.08 -10.00
CA ALA A 83 -0.07 26.02 -10.91
C ALA A 83 -0.67 27.43 -11.12
N LEU A 84 -0.93 27.79 -12.38
CA LEU A 84 -1.60 29.03 -12.79
C LEU A 84 -3.08 28.82 -13.11
N TYR A 85 -3.57 27.59 -12.94
CA TYR A 85 -4.99 27.25 -13.04
C TYR A 85 -5.56 27.03 -11.64
N GLN A 86 -6.86 27.29 -11.50
CA GLN A 86 -7.61 26.87 -10.32
C GLN A 86 -8.12 25.46 -10.54
N GLU A 87 -8.02 24.62 -9.50
CA GLU A 87 -8.68 23.34 -9.51
C GLU A 87 -10.19 23.56 -9.65
N LYS A 88 -10.82 22.91 -10.62
CA LYS A 88 -12.28 22.90 -10.70
C LYS A 88 -12.78 22.14 -9.49
N LEU A 89 -13.45 22.84 -8.57
CA LEU A 89 -14.21 22.22 -7.49
C LEU A 89 -15.12 21.16 -8.10
N ARG A 90 -14.77 19.89 -7.91
CA ARG A 90 -15.65 18.79 -8.28
C ARG A 90 -16.80 18.80 -7.28
N PRO A 91 -18.04 18.52 -7.72
CA PRO A 91 -19.13 18.32 -6.77
C PRO A 91 -18.69 17.28 -5.75
N LYS A 92 -18.94 17.53 -4.45
CA LYS A 92 -18.72 16.50 -3.43
C LYS A 92 -19.60 15.31 -3.80
N VAL A 93 -18.98 14.24 -4.30
CA VAL A 93 -19.68 12.99 -4.52
C VAL A 93 -19.73 12.30 -3.17
N THR A 94 -20.91 12.26 -2.55
CA THR A 94 -21.13 11.43 -1.37
C THR A 94 -21.12 9.97 -1.81
N VAL A 95 -19.95 9.35 -1.80
CA VAL A 95 -19.81 7.92 -2.06
C VAL A 95 -20.22 7.19 -0.78
N ARG A 96 -21.12 6.21 -0.88
CA ARG A 96 -21.38 5.29 0.23
C ARG A 96 -20.07 4.65 0.67
N SER A 97 -19.87 4.49 1.98
CA SER A 97 -18.71 3.76 2.51
C SER A 97 -18.56 2.39 1.83
N SER A 98 -17.34 2.07 1.42
CA SER A 98 -16.96 0.78 0.86
C SER A 98 -16.43 -0.18 1.93
N MET A 99 -16.60 0.15 3.21
CA MET A 99 -16.32 -0.75 4.34
C MET A 99 -17.61 -1.46 4.75
N ASN A 100 -17.94 -2.53 4.04
CA ASN A 100 -19.07 -3.41 4.34
C ASN A 100 -18.50 -4.68 4.98
N ILE A 101 -18.19 -4.61 6.27
CA ILE A 101 -17.78 -5.77 7.06
C ILE A 101 -18.98 -6.37 7.79
N ARG A 102 -18.95 -7.68 8.03
CA ARG A 102 -19.87 -8.31 8.98
C ARG A 102 -19.60 -7.75 10.38
N TRP A 103 -20.62 -7.74 11.24
CA TRP A 103 -20.44 -7.42 12.65
C TRP A 103 -19.36 -8.32 13.27
N LEU A 104 -18.42 -7.71 14.00
CA LEU A 104 -17.28 -8.39 14.61
C LEU A 104 -17.47 -8.44 16.13
N GLU A 105 -17.24 -9.60 16.73
CA GLU A 105 -17.30 -9.79 18.19
C GLU A 105 -15.91 -10.02 18.81
N GLY A 106 -14.87 -10.18 17.98
CA GLY A 106 -13.48 -10.32 18.39
C GLY A 106 -13.00 -11.76 18.41
N ASP A 107 -13.90 -12.73 18.41
CA ASP A 107 -13.59 -14.15 18.26
C ASP A 107 -13.10 -14.49 16.85
N GLU A 108 -13.33 -13.63 15.85
CA GLU A 108 -12.82 -13.82 14.51
C GLU A 108 -11.29 -13.81 14.44
N PHE A 109 -10.65 -13.12 15.39
CA PHE A 109 -9.20 -12.91 15.47
C PHE A 109 -8.45 -13.98 16.30
N VAL A 110 -9.10 -15.11 16.59
CA VAL A 110 -8.45 -16.28 17.18
C VAL A 110 -8.05 -17.29 16.09
N ILE A 111 -6.96 -18.00 16.34
CA ILE A 111 -6.47 -19.09 15.48
C ILE A 111 -6.39 -20.36 16.34
N PRO A 112 -7.29 -21.33 16.18
CA PRO A 112 -7.19 -22.62 16.85
C PRO A 112 -5.89 -23.33 16.46
N ALA A 113 -5.15 -23.85 17.44
CA ALA A 113 -3.90 -24.57 17.18
C ALA A 113 -4.21 -26.02 16.78
N GLN A 114 -4.11 -26.34 15.48
CA GLN A 114 -4.46 -27.67 14.94
C GLN A 114 -3.25 -28.61 14.71
N GLY A 115 -2.01 -28.12 14.82
CA GLY A 115 -0.79 -28.91 14.64
C GLY A 115 0.44 -28.16 15.15
N GLU A 116 1.59 -28.82 15.37
CA GLU A 116 2.80 -28.21 15.97
C GLU A 116 3.40 -27.08 15.11
N PHE A 117 3.39 -27.31 13.81
CA PHE A 117 4.02 -26.46 12.81
C PHE A 117 2.97 -25.80 11.92
N ALA A 118 3.22 -24.56 11.56
CA ALA A 118 2.37 -23.81 10.64
C ALA A 118 3.19 -23.22 9.49
N ARG A 119 2.49 -22.97 8.37
CA ARG A 119 2.98 -22.19 7.24
C ARG A 119 2.94 -20.71 7.61
N VAL A 120 4.08 -20.06 7.52
CA VAL A 120 4.29 -18.66 7.86
C VAL A 120 4.75 -17.93 6.60
N ILE A 121 4.13 -16.80 6.31
CA ILE A 121 4.54 -15.90 5.24
C ILE A 121 5.83 -15.22 5.68
N GLU A 122 6.92 -15.47 4.99
CA GLU A 122 8.18 -14.75 5.23
C GLU A 122 8.23 -13.49 4.38
N VAL A 123 8.43 -12.35 5.06
CA VAL A 123 8.74 -11.07 4.43
C VAL A 123 10.17 -11.12 3.90
N VAL A 124 10.34 -10.78 2.63
CA VAL A 124 11.64 -10.45 2.05
C VAL A 124 11.73 -8.93 2.03
N PRO A 125 12.65 -8.31 2.80
CA PRO A 125 12.78 -6.85 2.85
C PRO A 125 12.91 -6.24 1.45
N ASP A 126 12.26 -5.10 1.26
CA ASP A 126 12.27 -4.29 0.02
C ASP A 126 11.78 -5.02 -1.25
N GLN A 127 11.07 -6.13 -1.08
CA GLN A 127 10.52 -6.91 -2.19
C GLN A 127 9.04 -7.26 -1.99
N ILE A 128 8.33 -7.35 -3.10
CA ILE A 128 6.92 -7.77 -3.14
C ILE A 128 6.74 -9.29 -3.08
N VAL A 129 7.82 -10.05 -3.32
CA VAL A 129 7.83 -11.51 -3.21
C VAL A 129 7.90 -11.94 -1.75
N THR A 130 7.35 -13.12 -1.46
CA THR A 130 7.38 -13.74 -0.14
C THR A 130 7.89 -15.16 -0.25
N ASN A 131 8.41 -15.73 0.85
CA ASN A 131 8.67 -17.16 0.92
C ASN A 131 7.65 -17.86 1.81
N GLU A 132 7.62 -19.18 1.73
CA GLU A 132 6.98 -20.05 2.72
C GLU A 132 8.03 -20.52 3.74
N LYS A 133 7.74 -20.33 5.03
CA LYS A 133 8.47 -20.98 6.12
C LYS A 133 7.54 -21.90 6.91
N ILE A 134 8.06 -23.06 7.31
CA ILE A 134 7.39 -23.95 8.27
C ILE A 134 8.01 -23.71 9.64
N MET A 135 7.21 -23.22 10.59
CA MET A 135 7.71 -22.83 11.92
C MET A 135 6.83 -23.40 13.03
N ALA A 136 7.46 -23.79 14.15
CA ALA A 136 6.75 -24.22 15.35
C ALA A 136 6.06 -23.02 16.02
N VAL A 137 4.74 -23.07 16.16
CA VAL A 137 3.96 -21.94 16.67
C VAL A 137 3.85 -21.94 18.19
N LYS A 138 3.90 -20.75 18.79
CA LYS A 138 3.62 -20.54 20.21
C LYS A 138 2.13 -20.76 20.46
N ARG A 139 1.80 -21.49 21.52
CA ARG A 139 0.41 -21.83 21.88
C ARG A 139 0.13 -21.49 23.32
N LYS A 140 -1.11 -21.11 23.58
CA LYS A 140 -1.67 -21.01 24.93
C LYS A 140 -3.13 -21.40 24.88
N ASN A 141 -3.54 -22.29 25.78
CA ASN A 141 -4.94 -22.74 25.90
C ASN A 141 -5.56 -23.24 24.56
N GLY A 142 -4.78 -23.94 23.73
CA GLY A 142 -5.25 -24.47 22.44
C GLY A 142 -5.37 -23.43 21.31
N LEU A 143 -4.92 -22.19 21.54
CA LEU A 143 -4.89 -21.12 20.53
C LEU A 143 -3.45 -20.76 20.18
N VAL A 144 -3.23 -20.33 18.94
CA VAL A 144 -1.95 -19.73 18.52
C VAL A 144 -1.83 -18.34 19.14
N GLU A 145 -0.66 -18.04 19.69
CA GLU A 145 -0.27 -16.68 20.10
C GLU A 145 0.85 -16.17 19.20
N SER A 146 0.91 -14.85 18.99
CA SER A 146 2.08 -14.24 18.37
C SER A 146 3.32 -14.48 19.25
N ASP A 147 4.41 -14.85 18.61
CA ASP A 147 5.73 -15.02 19.23
C ASP A 147 6.60 -13.83 18.83
N VAL A 148 6.55 -12.77 19.64
CA VAL A 148 7.26 -11.52 19.38
C VAL A 148 8.78 -11.69 19.39
N ASP A 149 9.30 -12.61 20.18
CA ASP A 149 10.74 -12.88 20.30
C ASP A 149 11.28 -13.55 19.03
N ARG A 150 10.51 -14.51 18.48
CA ARG A 150 10.82 -15.19 17.20
C ARG A 150 10.24 -14.49 15.97
N ASP A 151 9.58 -13.35 16.16
CA ASP A 151 8.87 -12.59 15.14
C ASP A 151 7.94 -13.46 14.30
N ILE A 152 7.01 -14.15 14.95
CA ILE A 152 5.90 -14.87 14.31
C ILE A 152 4.61 -14.20 14.76
N LEU A 153 4.04 -13.39 13.88
CA LEU A 153 2.89 -12.54 14.21
C LEU A 153 1.62 -13.04 13.55
N LYS A 154 0.48 -12.79 14.19
CA LYS A 154 -0.83 -13.04 13.60
C LYS A 154 -1.08 -12.08 12.44
N LEU A 155 -1.62 -12.63 11.35
CA LEU A 155 -2.03 -11.88 10.15
C LEU A 155 -3.46 -12.27 9.79
N PHE A 156 -4.30 -11.28 9.51
CA PHE A 156 -5.69 -11.51 9.09
C PHE A 156 -6.03 -10.69 7.85
N VAL A 157 -6.88 -11.25 7.00
CA VAL A 157 -7.54 -10.54 5.89
C VAL A 157 -9.05 -10.66 6.06
N ILE A 158 -9.74 -9.54 6.16
CA ILE A 158 -11.16 -9.44 6.45
C ILE A 158 -11.88 -8.93 5.20
N GLU A 159 -12.86 -9.70 4.73
CA GLU A 159 -13.70 -9.31 3.60
C GLU A 159 -14.53 -8.07 3.93
N ARG A 160 -14.49 -7.07 3.06
CA ARG A 160 -15.09 -5.75 3.33
C ARG A 160 -16.00 -5.21 2.23
N HIS A 161 -16.24 -5.97 1.16
CA HIS A 161 -17.06 -5.52 0.04
C HIS A 161 -18.51 -5.96 0.17
N ARG A 162 -18.76 -7.15 0.71
CA ARG A 162 -20.08 -7.81 0.72
C ARG A 162 -20.57 -8.19 2.10
N ALA A 163 -19.79 -7.93 3.15
CA ALA A 163 -20.05 -8.40 4.50
C ALA A 163 -20.26 -9.92 4.56
N SER A 164 -19.48 -10.69 3.79
CA SER A 164 -19.61 -12.16 3.74
C SER A 164 -19.29 -12.82 5.09
N GLY A 165 -18.48 -12.14 5.91
CA GLY A 165 -17.92 -12.69 7.14
C GLY A 165 -16.69 -13.57 6.92
N ASN A 166 -16.15 -13.60 5.69
CA ASN A 166 -14.89 -14.28 5.43
C ASN A 166 -13.74 -13.58 6.16
N VAL A 167 -12.95 -14.38 6.86
CA VAL A 167 -11.73 -13.96 7.55
C VAL A 167 -10.63 -14.97 7.28
N GLY A 168 -9.65 -14.56 6.50
CA GLY A 168 -8.42 -15.29 6.28
C GLY A 168 -7.53 -15.20 7.49
N ARG A 169 -6.95 -16.33 7.89
CA ARG A 169 -6.06 -16.43 9.05
C ARG A 169 -4.70 -16.91 8.59
N GLY A 170 -3.66 -16.19 8.98
CA GLY A 170 -2.28 -16.51 8.64
C GLY A 170 -1.30 -16.07 9.71
N LEU A 171 -0.04 -16.39 9.47
CA LEU A 171 1.09 -15.96 10.27
C LEU A 171 2.12 -15.30 9.37
N ILE A 172 2.84 -14.31 9.91
CA ILE A 172 3.88 -13.58 9.19
C ILE A 172 5.18 -13.54 10.01
N HIS A 173 6.32 -13.63 9.32
CA HIS A 173 7.66 -13.56 9.89
C HIS A 173 8.52 -12.55 9.13
N GLY A 174 9.37 -11.81 9.83
CA GLY A 174 10.22 -10.75 9.28
C GLY A 174 9.56 -9.37 9.28
N PHE A 175 8.42 -9.20 9.96
CA PHE A 175 7.71 -7.92 10.04
C PHE A 175 8.20 -7.04 11.20
N GLY A 176 8.67 -7.66 12.30
CA GLY A 176 9.38 -6.98 13.39
C GLY A 176 8.51 -6.30 14.45
N LEU A 177 7.18 -6.26 14.32
CA LEU A 177 6.30 -5.58 15.28
C LEU A 177 6.37 -6.23 16.67
N LYS A 178 6.70 -5.43 17.70
CA LYS A 178 6.91 -5.92 19.08
C LYS A 178 5.70 -5.76 19.99
N GLN A 179 4.80 -4.85 19.67
CA GLN A 179 3.55 -4.64 20.40
C GLN A 179 2.52 -3.99 19.48
N GLY A 180 1.24 -4.08 19.82
CA GLY A 180 0.19 -3.46 19.02
C GLY A 180 -0.22 -4.24 17.78
N ALA A 181 -0.87 -3.52 16.86
CA ALA A 181 -1.33 -3.98 15.56
C ALA A 181 -1.30 -2.85 14.53
N ILE A 182 -1.14 -3.21 13.26
CA ILE A 182 -1.19 -2.30 12.11
C ILE A 182 -2.21 -2.86 11.12
N ALA A 183 -3.17 -2.04 10.72
CA ALA A 183 -4.20 -2.40 9.75
C ALA A 183 -4.25 -1.41 8.58
N THR A 184 -4.60 -1.89 7.39
CA THR A 184 -4.85 -1.07 6.21
C THR A 184 -5.97 -1.67 5.35
N SER A 185 -6.76 -0.82 4.69
CA SER A 185 -7.69 -1.24 3.64
C SER A 185 -7.07 -1.24 2.24
N ILE A 186 -5.78 -0.90 2.12
CA ILE A 186 -5.00 -1.04 0.91
C ILE A 186 -4.29 -2.40 0.97
N ALA A 187 -4.96 -3.46 0.51
CA ALA A 187 -4.41 -4.81 0.42
C ALA A 187 -4.45 -5.27 -1.04
N HIS A 188 -3.37 -5.10 -1.78
CA HIS A 188 -3.30 -5.37 -3.21
C HIS A 188 -3.73 -6.80 -3.53
N ASP A 189 -4.59 -7.10 -4.52
CA ASP A 189 -5.41 -6.17 -5.34
C ASP A 189 -6.91 -6.32 -5.04
N SER A 190 -7.29 -7.24 -4.15
CA SER A 190 -8.69 -7.38 -3.71
C SER A 190 -9.10 -6.24 -2.77
N HIS A 191 -8.13 -5.56 -2.17
CA HIS A 191 -8.28 -4.44 -1.26
C HIS A 191 -9.25 -4.73 -0.10
N ASN A 192 -9.19 -5.94 0.44
CA ASN A 192 -9.80 -6.27 1.74
C ASN A 192 -9.04 -5.58 2.88
N ILE A 193 -9.54 -5.63 4.11
CA ILE A 193 -8.79 -5.11 5.26
C ILE A 193 -7.72 -6.16 5.60
N ILE A 194 -6.45 -5.77 5.64
CA ILE A 194 -5.37 -6.61 6.16
C ILE A 194 -4.86 -6.03 7.47
N VAL A 195 -4.55 -6.89 8.43
CA VAL A 195 -4.04 -6.50 9.74
C VAL A 195 -2.99 -7.49 10.23
N VAL A 196 -1.87 -6.97 10.71
CA VAL A 196 -0.84 -7.72 11.44
C VAL A 196 -0.85 -7.26 12.89
N GLY A 197 -0.66 -8.18 13.83
CA GLY A 197 -0.63 -7.80 15.24
C GLY A 197 -0.05 -8.83 16.20
N THR A 198 0.26 -8.33 17.39
CA THR A 198 0.86 -9.10 18.48
C THR A 198 -0.18 -9.73 19.41
N ASN A 199 -1.41 -9.22 19.40
CA ASN A 199 -2.50 -9.71 20.23
C ASN A 199 -3.88 -9.38 19.62
N ASP A 200 -4.88 -10.14 20.02
CA ASP A 200 -6.20 -10.15 19.37
C ASP A 200 -6.98 -8.85 19.63
N ARG A 201 -6.75 -8.19 20.77
CA ARG A 201 -7.45 -6.96 21.15
C ARG A 201 -7.02 -5.78 20.31
N ASP A 202 -5.71 -5.60 20.11
CA ASP A 202 -5.18 -4.56 19.25
C ASP A 202 -5.56 -4.79 17.78
N ILE A 203 -5.57 -6.05 17.34
CA ILE A 203 -6.06 -6.43 16.00
C ILE A 203 -7.53 -6.04 15.82
N PHE A 204 -8.40 -6.43 16.76
CA PHE A 204 -9.81 -6.06 16.74
C PHE A 204 -10.00 -4.54 16.71
N LYS A 205 -9.26 -3.81 17.56
CA LYS A 205 -9.30 -2.36 17.63
C LYS A 205 -8.83 -1.70 16.33
N ALA A 206 -7.77 -2.21 15.70
CA ALA A 206 -7.28 -1.70 14.42
C ALA A 206 -8.32 -1.88 13.31
N VAL A 207 -8.88 -3.09 13.15
CA VAL A 207 -9.90 -3.38 12.13
C VAL A 207 -11.17 -2.54 12.33
N THR A 208 -11.65 -2.44 13.57
CA THR A 208 -12.84 -1.61 13.87
C THR A 208 -12.58 -0.12 13.66
N THR A 209 -11.33 0.34 13.83
CA THR A 209 -10.93 1.71 13.51
C THR A 209 -10.97 1.95 12.00
N ILE A 210 -10.42 1.04 11.19
CA ILE A 210 -10.53 1.09 9.71
C ILE A 210 -11.98 1.20 9.26
N ASN A 211 -12.87 0.36 9.82
CA ASN A 211 -14.29 0.40 9.49
C ASN A 211 -14.94 1.75 9.85
N LYS A 212 -14.67 2.27 11.05
CA LYS A 212 -15.21 3.57 11.52
C LYS A 212 -14.79 4.75 10.66
N MET A 213 -13.58 4.71 10.09
CA MET A 213 -13.04 5.75 9.21
C MET A 213 -13.58 5.66 7.77
N GLY A 214 -14.33 4.61 7.42
CA GLY A 214 -14.70 4.35 6.03
C GLY A 214 -13.53 3.87 5.17
N GLY A 215 -12.48 3.34 5.82
CA GLY A 215 -11.24 2.91 5.20
C GLY A 215 -10.05 3.79 5.55
N GLY A 216 -8.84 3.24 5.41
CA GLY A 216 -7.64 3.94 5.83
C GLY A 216 -6.49 3.02 6.23
N ILE A 217 -5.64 3.59 7.08
CA ILE A 217 -4.54 2.92 7.77
C ILE A 217 -4.63 3.28 9.26
N ALA A 218 -4.37 2.33 10.15
CA ALA A 218 -4.38 2.55 11.59
C ALA A 218 -3.24 1.78 12.27
N VAL A 219 -2.54 2.46 13.18
CA VAL A 219 -1.56 1.87 14.10
C VAL A 219 -2.14 1.93 15.51
N VAL A 220 -2.21 0.78 16.18
CA VAL A 220 -2.89 0.61 17.46
C VAL A 220 -1.96 -0.08 18.46
N VAL A 221 -1.98 0.36 19.71
CA VAL A 221 -1.29 -0.32 20.82
C VAL A 221 -2.10 -0.16 22.10
N ASN A 222 -2.23 -1.23 22.90
CA ASN A 222 -2.98 -1.21 24.16
C ASN A 222 -4.42 -0.69 24.00
N GLU A 223 -5.09 -1.11 22.91
CA GLU A 223 -6.46 -0.77 22.52
C GLU A 223 -6.67 0.74 22.22
N GLN A 224 -5.58 1.49 22.10
CA GLN A 224 -5.53 2.91 21.75
C GLN A 224 -4.99 3.10 20.32
N VAL A 225 -5.62 4.02 19.58
CA VAL A 225 -5.13 4.39 18.24
C VAL A 225 -3.97 5.35 18.43
N LEU A 226 -2.78 4.94 18.03
CA LEU A 226 -1.57 5.75 18.11
C LEU A 226 -1.53 6.75 16.94
N GLU A 227 -1.79 6.28 15.73
CA GLU A 227 -1.87 7.13 14.53
C GLU A 227 -2.84 6.52 13.50
N LYS A 228 -3.43 7.36 12.64
CA LYS A 228 -4.39 6.94 11.62
C LYS A 228 -4.43 7.88 10.41
N LEU A 229 -4.68 7.31 9.24
CA LEU A 229 -4.97 8.06 8.01
C LEU A 229 -6.30 7.59 7.44
N GLU A 230 -7.23 8.53 7.27
CA GLU A 230 -8.56 8.27 6.70
C GLU A 230 -8.49 8.28 5.17
N LEU A 231 -9.02 7.22 4.55
CA LEU A 231 -9.10 7.06 3.10
C LEU A 231 -10.56 6.84 2.67
N PRO A 232 -11.44 7.84 2.85
CA PRO A 232 -12.89 7.67 2.69
C PRO A 232 -13.32 7.31 1.26
N ILE A 233 -12.48 7.60 0.26
CA ILE A 233 -12.78 7.29 -1.13
C ILE A 233 -12.33 5.86 -1.41
N ALA A 234 -13.30 4.95 -1.44
CA ALA A 234 -13.13 3.52 -1.69
C ALA A 234 -12.23 2.78 -0.68
N GLY A 235 -11.80 3.40 0.43
CA GLY A 235 -10.79 2.83 1.33
C GLY A 235 -9.37 2.91 0.78
N LEU A 236 -9.14 3.72 -0.26
CA LEU A 236 -7.89 3.76 -1.02
C LEU A 236 -7.33 5.18 -1.17
N MET A 237 -8.21 6.19 -1.25
CA MET A 237 -7.81 7.57 -1.50
C MET A 237 -8.37 8.51 -0.43
N SER A 238 -7.61 9.55 -0.11
CA SER A 238 -8.03 10.65 0.74
C SER A 238 -8.64 11.79 -0.09
N ASP A 239 -9.48 12.59 0.55
CA ASP A 239 -9.97 13.87 0.00
C ASP A 239 -9.17 15.08 0.52
N GLN A 240 -8.12 14.84 1.30
CA GLN A 240 -7.18 15.85 1.80
C GLN A 240 -6.09 16.17 0.76
N THR A 241 -5.32 17.24 0.99
CA THR A 241 -4.22 17.60 0.11
C THR A 241 -3.06 16.62 0.21
N LEU A 242 -2.20 16.60 -0.81
CA LEU A 242 -1.02 15.73 -0.86
C LEU A 242 -0.11 15.92 0.35
N GLU A 243 0.11 17.16 0.79
CA GLU A 243 0.98 17.50 1.92
C GLU A 243 0.44 16.92 3.23
N VAL A 244 -0.88 17.02 3.45
CA VAL A 244 -1.52 16.44 4.63
C VAL A 244 -1.41 14.91 4.63
N VAL A 245 -1.69 14.28 3.49
CA VAL A 245 -1.59 12.82 3.33
C VAL A 245 -0.14 12.34 3.49
N SER A 246 0.82 13.08 2.93
CA SER A 246 2.25 12.79 3.02
C SER A 246 2.74 12.86 4.47
N ALA A 247 2.46 13.95 5.18
CA ALA A 247 2.81 14.09 6.59
C ALA A 247 2.17 12.99 7.45
N LYS A 248 0.92 12.63 7.18
CA LYS A 248 0.23 11.54 7.89
C LYS A 248 0.83 10.16 7.62
N MET A 249 1.35 9.92 6.42
CA MET A 249 2.09 8.69 6.15
C MET A 249 3.42 8.64 6.90
N ASP A 250 4.14 9.77 7.00
CA ASP A 250 5.36 9.85 7.82
C ASP A 250 5.06 9.56 9.29
N ASP A 251 3.99 10.16 9.85
CA ASP A 251 3.54 9.90 11.22
C ASP A 251 3.20 8.42 11.44
N LEU A 252 2.54 7.77 10.47
CA LEU A 252 2.19 6.35 10.54
C LEU A 252 3.41 5.42 10.51
N ILE A 253 4.40 5.72 9.65
CA ILE A 253 5.64 4.95 9.56
C ILE A 253 6.42 5.11 10.87
N ALA A 254 6.56 6.34 11.37
CA ALA A 254 7.21 6.62 12.64
C ALA A 254 6.51 5.91 13.82
N ALA A 255 5.17 5.89 13.82
CA ALA A 255 4.38 5.14 14.80
C ALA A 255 4.68 3.64 14.72
N ALA A 256 4.72 3.04 13.52
CA ALA A 256 5.07 1.64 13.34
C ALA A 256 6.49 1.30 13.86
N HIS A 257 7.47 2.15 13.54
CA HIS A 257 8.85 2.00 14.02
C HIS A 257 8.93 2.12 15.55
N SER A 258 8.16 3.01 16.16
CA SER A 258 8.09 3.13 17.63
C SER A 258 7.58 1.86 18.33
N LEU A 259 6.85 1.00 17.60
CA LEU A 259 6.37 -0.31 18.07
C LEU A 259 7.33 -1.46 17.72
N GLY A 260 8.52 -1.15 17.21
CA GLY A 260 9.62 -2.09 16.99
C GLY A 260 9.76 -2.64 15.57
N VAL A 261 8.92 -2.21 14.62
CA VAL A 261 9.05 -2.59 13.21
C VAL A 261 10.35 -2.03 12.64
N THR A 262 11.09 -2.86 11.89
CA THR A 262 12.38 -2.49 11.29
C THR A 262 12.33 -2.33 9.78
N LEU A 263 11.18 -2.58 9.15
CA LEU A 263 10.99 -2.41 7.71
C LEU A 263 10.95 -0.92 7.37
N ASP A 264 11.57 -0.54 6.25
CA ASP A 264 11.59 0.86 5.79
C ASP A 264 10.17 1.39 5.53
N ASP A 265 9.35 0.62 4.78
CA ASP A 265 7.92 0.90 4.58
C ASP A 265 7.06 -0.30 5.00
N PRO A 266 6.62 -0.36 6.27
CA PRO A 266 5.84 -1.48 6.78
C PRO A 266 4.40 -1.51 6.24
N ILE A 267 3.86 -0.36 5.83
CA ILE A 267 2.49 -0.25 5.34
C ILE A 267 2.43 -0.78 3.91
N MET A 268 3.39 -0.38 3.06
CA MET A 268 3.54 -0.95 1.72
C MET A 268 3.84 -2.44 1.79
N THR A 269 4.74 -2.87 2.67
CA THR A 269 5.03 -4.31 2.85
C THR A 269 3.76 -5.09 3.20
N LEU A 270 2.99 -4.63 4.19
CA LEU A 270 1.72 -5.26 4.57
C LEU A 270 0.73 -5.33 3.41
N SER A 271 0.65 -4.28 2.60
CA SER A 271 -0.29 -4.18 1.48
C SER A 271 -0.11 -5.30 0.43
N PHE A 272 1.11 -5.83 0.28
CA PHE A 272 1.44 -6.89 -0.68
C PHE A 272 1.34 -8.31 -0.12
N MET A 273 1.07 -8.47 1.18
CA MET A 273 0.87 -9.80 1.78
C MET A 273 -0.43 -10.47 1.33
N ALA A 274 -1.36 -9.67 0.77
CA ALA A 274 -2.65 -10.12 0.27
C ALA A 274 -2.76 -10.25 -1.26
N LEU A 275 -1.63 -10.24 -1.99
CA LEU A 275 -1.62 -10.23 -3.46
C LEU A 275 -1.38 -11.64 -4.04
N PRO A 276 -2.42 -12.45 -4.32
CA PRO A 276 -2.30 -13.87 -4.66
C PRO A 276 -1.89 -14.14 -6.12
N VAL A 277 -1.08 -13.25 -6.69
CA VAL A 277 -0.50 -13.37 -8.05
C VAL A 277 1.02 -13.25 -8.05
N ILE A 278 1.62 -12.98 -6.88
CA ILE A 278 3.07 -12.93 -6.69
C ILE A 278 3.51 -14.07 -5.77
N PRO A 279 4.48 -14.91 -6.18
CA PRO A 279 5.00 -16.01 -5.36
C PRO A 279 5.57 -15.57 -4.00
N GLN A 280 5.66 -16.47 -3.01
CA GLN A 280 5.25 -17.88 -3.01
C GLN A 280 3.99 -18.15 -2.18
N LEU A 281 3.87 -17.51 -1.01
CA LEU A 281 2.77 -17.70 -0.06
C LEU A 281 2.12 -16.36 0.28
N LYS A 282 0.80 -16.27 0.12
CA LYS A 282 -0.01 -15.06 0.36
C LYS A 282 -1.27 -15.39 1.15
N LEU A 283 -1.93 -14.37 1.69
CA LEU A 283 -3.18 -14.52 2.45
C LEU A 283 -4.32 -13.78 1.78
N THR A 284 -5.46 -14.43 1.55
CA THR A 284 -6.72 -13.76 1.13
C THR A 284 -7.75 -13.87 2.24
N ASP A 285 -8.93 -13.27 2.09
CA ASP A 285 -10.04 -13.45 3.04
C ASP A 285 -10.54 -14.90 3.12
N LEU A 286 -10.15 -15.75 2.16
CA LEU A 286 -10.47 -17.17 2.11
C LEU A 286 -9.39 -18.07 2.72
N GLY A 287 -8.26 -17.50 3.17
CA GLY A 287 -7.15 -18.24 3.78
C GLY A 287 -5.86 -18.16 2.98
N LEU A 288 -4.90 -19.03 3.31
CA LEU A 288 -3.59 -19.06 2.64
C LEU A 288 -3.71 -19.54 1.20
N VAL A 289 -2.89 -18.97 0.34
CA VAL A 289 -2.77 -19.34 -1.08
C VAL A 289 -1.31 -19.65 -1.38
N ASN A 290 -1.05 -20.88 -1.84
CA ASN A 290 0.18 -21.19 -2.54
C ASN A 290 0.04 -20.63 -3.96
N VAL A 291 0.76 -19.55 -4.25
CA VAL A 291 0.58 -18.81 -5.51
C VAL A 291 1.19 -19.56 -6.70
N GLU A 292 2.27 -20.32 -6.48
CA GLU A 292 2.89 -21.13 -7.54
C GLU A 292 1.96 -22.24 -8.05
N LYS A 293 1.16 -22.81 -7.15
CA LYS A 293 0.18 -23.86 -7.45
C LYS A 293 -1.25 -23.34 -7.67
N PHE A 294 -1.47 -22.03 -7.48
CA PHE A 294 -2.80 -21.38 -7.53
C PHE A 294 -3.87 -22.12 -6.71
N GLN A 295 -3.53 -22.52 -5.49
CA GLN A 295 -4.45 -23.29 -4.64
C GLN A 295 -4.48 -22.76 -3.20
N HIS A 296 -5.65 -22.85 -2.59
CA HIS A 296 -5.77 -22.69 -1.15
C HIS A 296 -5.09 -23.85 -0.43
N ILE A 297 -4.39 -23.53 0.66
CA ILE A 297 -3.70 -24.50 1.50
C ILE A 297 -4.01 -24.25 2.97
N ASP A 298 -3.89 -25.30 3.78
CA ASP A 298 -4.09 -25.20 5.22
C ASP A 298 -2.94 -24.46 5.92
N LEU A 299 -3.28 -23.75 6.99
CA LEU A 299 -2.31 -23.05 7.84
C LEU A 299 -1.36 -24.02 8.56
N PHE A 300 -1.87 -25.13 9.05
CA PHE A 300 -1.08 -26.13 9.77
C PHE A 300 -0.60 -27.22 8.81
N VAL A 301 0.63 -27.69 9.03
CA VAL A 301 1.13 -28.89 8.34
C VAL A 301 0.86 -30.10 9.23
N GLN A 302 0.52 -31.22 8.58
CA GLN A 302 0.40 -32.53 9.23
C GLN A 302 1.77 -33.09 9.62
#